data_AF-A0A9D2TIG4-F1
#
_entry.id   AF-A0A9D2TIG4-F1
#
_cell.length_a   1.000
_cell.length_b   1.000
_cell.length_c   1.000
_cell.angle_alpha   90.00
_cell.angle_beta   90.00
_cell.angle_gamma   90.00
#
_symmetry.space_group_name_H-M   'P 1'
#
loop_
_entity.id
_entity.type
_entity.pdbx_description
1 polymer ?
#
loop_
_entity_poly.entity_id
_entity_poly.type
_entity_poly.pdbx_seq_one_letter_code
_entity_poly.pdbx_strand_id
1 'polypeptide(L)'
;MTVTSPLREAWGLPIDPEDEYGTGPHAACRAGLPDSLSRAFDRVGELVAVPRLAPGGGAAGLPDELRAALSAPARASATVPLPFPLLSQYARYWRDGIRTDHEDDVRRLGVMTGEAVLAAVSTGETRWIDRAADGLMLLCELSTWCWVAHEEAHDRRGWVVPDRDSPVVDLGAAQTVQVLAWADLALGGALEERVPGLRARIRREARTRVFEPYLARRDWHWLHGAAHNWTGWIHQHLVAASLMLLDDEGDRADRDAILALSIAQLDRYLASFPADGGIDEGFSYFWNGACRLLEAIDLLIIASDGLLAREAVARIEVIGALLRFPQRMELGEGWFVNVADGPARPPAEQPWDVLHRWARALGAGDVAAQALAHRGSGASPLVHPQL
;
A
#
# COMPACT_ATOMS: atom_id res chain seq x y z
N MET A 1 18.26 -21.07 -17.25
CA MET A 1 18.55 -20.82 -15.82
C MET A 1 17.23 -20.40 -15.21
N THR A 2 16.80 -21.00 -14.11
CA THR A 2 15.62 -20.52 -13.37
C THR A 2 15.94 -19.12 -12.90
N VAL A 3 15.23 -18.12 -13.41
CA VAL A 3 15.36 -16.73 -12.99
C VAL A 3 14.82 -16.65 -11.56
N THR A 4 15.70 -16.41 -10.60
CA THR A 4 15.33 -16.31 -9.17
C THR A 4 15.00 -14.88 -8.76
N SER A 5 15.37 -13.89 -9.59
CA SER A 5 15.19 -12.45 -9.32
C SER A 5 14.68 -11.67 -10.55
N PRO A 6 13.45 -11.94 -11.03
CA PRO A 6 12.96 -11.46 -12.33
C PRO A 6 12.88 -9.93 -12.50
N LEU A 7 12.50 -9.17 -11.47
CA LEU A 7 12.46 -7.70 -11.47
C LEU A 7 13.87 -7.10 -11.46
N ARG A 8 14.75 -7.54 -10.55
CA ARG A 8 16.11 -6.98 -10.48
C ARG A 8 16.91 -7.30 -11.73
N GLU A 9 16.76 -8.50 -12.30
CA GLU A 9 17.35 -8.83 -13.60
C GLU A 9 16.78 -7.96 -14.72
N ALA A 10 15.46 -7.76 -14.78
CA ALA A 10 14.83 -6.91 -15.79
C ALA A 10 15.30 -5.45 -15.72
N TRP A 11 15.55 -4.93 -14.51
CA TRP A 11 16.02 -3.57 -14.29
C TRP A 11 17.53 -3.41 -14.20
N GLY A 12 18.30 -4.50 -14.24
CA GLY A 12 19.76 -4.46 -14.06
C GLY A 12 20.19 -3.99 -12.67
N LEU A 13 19.38 -4.26 -11.65
CA LEU A 13 19.68 -3.93 -10.25
C LEU A 13 20.61 -4.99 -9.63
N PRO A 14 21.46 -4.59 -8.65
CA PRO A 14 22.34 -5.53 -7.98
C PRO A 14 21.55 -6.60 -7.22
N ILE A 15 22.06 -7.84 -7.29
CA ILE A 15 21.57 -8.97 -6.53
C ILE A 15 22.66 -9.37 -5.56
N ASP A 16 22.30 -9.51 -4.30
CA ASP A 16 23.23 -9.94 -3.28
C ASP A 16 23.38 -11.47 -3.30
N PRO A 17 24.55 -12.03 -3.65
CA PRO A 17 24.72 -13.46 -3.80
C PRO A 17 24.64 -14.24 -2.48
N GLU A 18 24.83 -13.60 -1.32
CA GLU A 18 24.75 -14.30 -0.02
C GLU A 18 23.44 -14.05 0.72
N ASP A 19 22.58 -13.16 0.22
CA ASP A 19 21.25 -12.90 0.78
C ASP A 19 20.32 -12.33 -0.30
N GLU A 20 20.03 -13.16 -1.30
CA GLU A 20 19.30 -12.77 -2.50
C GLU A 20 17.97 -12.06 -2.17
N TYR A 21 17.25 -12.49 -1.14
CA TYR A 21 15.94 -11.93 -0.77
C TYR A 21 15.95 -11.05 0.49
N GLY A 22 17.13 -10.73 1.03
CA GLY A 22 17.26 -9.84 2.18
C GLY A 22 16.61 -10.37 3.46
N THR A 23 16.74 -11.66 3.74
CA THR A 23 16.14 -12.33 4.91
C THR A 23 17.13 -12.54 6.04
N GLY A 24 18.42 -12.36 5.79
CA GLY A 24 19.48 -12.53 6.78
C GLY A 24 19.55 -11.42 7.83
N PRO A 25 20.21 -11.66 8.96
CA PRO A 25 20.31 -10.68 10.06
C PRO A 25 21.08 -9.41 9.70
N HIS A 26 21.85 -9.42 8.61
CA HIS A 26 22.61 -8.27 8.10
C HIS A 26 22.00 -7.66 6.83
N ALA A 27 20.81 -8.10 6.42
CA ALA A 27 20.18 -7.68 5.17
C ALA A 27 20.07 -6.16 5.04
N ALA A 28 19.63 -5.47 6.09
CA ALA A 28 19.47 -4.00 6.08
C ALA A 28 20.79 -3.25 5.88
N CYS A 29 21.91 -3.76 6.40
CA CYS A 29 23.24 -3.13 6.23
C CYS A 29 23.82 -3.33 4.83
N ARG A 30 23.35 -4.36 4.12
CA ARG A 30 23.83 -4.74 2.78
C ARG A 30 22.91 -4.22 1.67
N ALA A 31 21.65 -3.98 2.01
CA ALA A 31 20.66 -3.44 1.12
C ALA A 31 21.06 -2.02 0.69
N GLY A 32 21.06 -1.79 -0.62
CA GLY A 32 21.36 -0.50 -1.20
C GLY A 32 20.83 -0.42 -2.63
N LEU A 33 20.68 0.81 -3.11
CA LEU A 33 20.29 1.11 -4.47
C LEU A 33 21.45 1.82 -5.19
N PRO A 34 21.51 1.74 -6.53
CA PRO A 34 22.40 2.61 -7.29
C PRO A 34 22.15 4.09 -6.95
N ASP A 35 23.23 4.88 -6.80
CA ASP A 35 23.14 6.31 -6.45
C ASP A 35 22.21 7.10 -7.37
N SER A 36 22.17 6.78 -8.66
CA SER A 36 21.28 7.43 -9.63
C SER A 36 19.80 7.19 -9.29
N LEU A 37 19.46 5.96 -8.88
CA LEU A 37 18.11 5.59 -8.50
C LEU A 37 17.72 6.19 -7.15
N SER A 38 18.64 6.18 -6.17
CA SER A 38 18.46 6.87 -4.88
C SER A 38 18.11 8.35 -5.09
N ARG A 39 18.86 9.06 -5.94
CA ARG A 39 18.59 10.47 -6.23
C ARG A 39 17.29 10.71 -6.99
N ALA A 40 16.91 9.80 -7.89
CA ALA A 40 15.63 9.90 -8.60
C ALA A 40 14.46 9.81 -7.61
N PHE A 41 14.54 8.92 -6.62
CA PHE A 41 13.51 8.73 -5.61
C PHE A 41 13.26 9.95 -4.72
N ASP A 42 14.22 10.86 -4.55
CA ASP A 42 13.98 12.14 -3.86
C ASP A 42 12.89 12.98 -4.53
N ARG A 43 12.69 12.79 -5.85
CA ARG A 43 11.73 13.56 -6.65
C ARG A 43 10.37 12.88 -6.76
N VAL A 44 10.12 11.81 -6.02
CA VAL A 44 8.80 11.12 -6.05
C VAL A 44 7.65 12.08 -5.73
N GLY A 45 7.90 13.03 -4.82
CA GLY A 45 6.98 14.11 -4.50
C GLY A 45 6.71 15.07 -5.68
N GLU A 46 7.39 15.01 -6.81
CA GLU A 46 7.06 15.78 -8.02
C GLU A 46 6.40 14.90 -9.09
N LEU A 47 6.80 13.63 -9.14
CA LEU A 47 6.45 12.68 -10.19
C LEU A 47 5.10 11.99 -9.96
N VAL A 48 4.70 11.83 -8.70
CA VAL A 48 3.42 11.21 -8.35
C VAL A 48 2.28 12.19 -8.61
N ALA A 49 1.51 11.90 -9.67
CA ALA A 49 0.37 12.67 -10.14
C ALA A 49 -0.87 12.48 -9.26
N VAL A 50 -0.80 12.96 -8.02
CA VAL A 50 -1.95 13.03 -7.10
C VAL A 50 -2.37 14.48 -6.91
N PRO A 51 -3.68 14.80 -6.95
CA PRO A 51 -4.17 16.14 -6.68
C PRO A 51 -3.75 16.60 -5.27
N ARG A 52 -3.26 17.84 -5.15
CA ARG A 52 -2.78 18.42 -3.88
C ARG A 52 -3.53 19.68 -3.55
N LEU A 53 -3.72 19.89 -2.25
CA LEU A 53 -4.26 21.14 -1.74
C LEU A 53 -3.10 22.08 -1.37
N ALA A 54 -2.96 23.17 -2.10
CA ALA A 54 -1.98 24.21 -1.79
C ALA A 54 -2.39 25.01 -0.54
N PRO A 55 -1.44 25.54 0.26
CA PRO A 55 -1.73 26.46 1.36
C PRO A 55 -2.58 27.64 0.89
N GLY A 56 -3.61 28.00 1.66
CA GLY A 56 -4.59 29.04 1.28
C GLY A 56 -5.33 28.82 -0.05
N GLY A 57 -5.18 27.66 -0.69
CA GLY A 57 -5.72 27.35 -2.01
C GLY A 57 -7.18 26.91 -1.95
N GLY A 58 -7.94 27.24 -3.02
CA GLY A 58 -9.23 26.62 -3.27
C GLY A 58 -9.08 25.15 -3.71
N ALA A 59 -10.21 24.48 -3.97
CA ALA A 59 -10.26 23.12 -4.52
C ALA A 59 -9.19 22.88 -5.60
N ALA A 60 -8.58 21.68 -5.60
CA ALA A 60 -7.70 21.26 -6.68
C ALA A 60 -8.40 21.41 -8.04
N GLY A 61 -7.62 21.67 -9.10
CA GLY A 61 -8.09 21.87 -10.47
C GLY A 61 -8.67 20.62 -11.13
N LEU A 62 -9.74 20.07 -10.55
CA LEU A 62 -10.42 18.83 -10.94
C LEU A 62 -11.74 19.14 -11.66
N PRO A 63 -12.25 18.29 -12.56
CA PRO A 63 -13.61 18.40 -13.08
C PRO A 63 -14.66 18.25 -11.98
N ASP A 64 -15.82 18.88 -12.16
CA ASP A 64 -16.92 18.87 -11.18
C ASP A 64 -17.38 17.47 -10.82
N GLU A 65 -17.50 16.58 -11.82
CA GLU A 65 -17.91 15.19 -11.60
C GLU A 65 -16.93 14.45 -10.68
N LEU A 66 -15.63 14.67 -10.86
CA LEU A 66 -14.62 14.06 -10.00
C LEU A 66 -14.63 14.70 -8.61
N ARG A 67 -14.78 16.02 -8.50
CA ARG A 67 -14.92 16.68 -7.19
C ARG A 67 -16.10 16.11 -6.41
N ALA A 68 -17.24 15.92 -7.08
CA ALA A 68 -18.43 15.34 -6.49
C ALA A 68 -18.18 13.89 -6.05
N ALA A 69 -17.57 13.07 -6.91
CA ALA A 69 -17.27 11.67 -6.60
C ALA A 69 -16.31 11.53 -5.40
N LEU A 70 -15.22 12.32 -5.36
CA LEU A 70 -14.22 12.26 -4.29
C LEU A 70 -14.75 12.74 -2.94
N SER A 71 -15.65 13.72 -2.93
CA SER A 71 -16.21 14.29 -1.68
C SER A 71 -17.49 13.59 -1.21
N ALA A 72 -18.15 12.80 -2.05
CA ALA A 72 -19.43 12.18 -1.73
C ALA A 72 -19.38 11.24 -0.50
N PRO A 73 -18.38 10.34 -0.36
CA PRO A 73 -18.32 9.44 0.80
C PRO A 73 -18.21 10.20 2.13
N ALA A 74 -17.28 11.16 2.21
CA ALA A 74 -17.11 12.00 3.40
C ALA A 74 -18.36 12.82 3.74
N ARG A 75 -19.06 13.35 2.71
CA ARG A 75 -20.33 14.06 2.88
C ARG A 75 -21.43 13.15 3.42
N ALA A 76 -21.51 11.92 2.94
CA ALA A 76 -22.49 10.94 3.41
C ALA A 76 -22.25 10.53 4.87
N SER A 77 -20.98 10.49 5.30
CA SER A 77 -20.58 10.12 6.66
C SER A 77 -20.31 11.32 7.59
N ALA A 78 -20.65 12.54 7.18
CA ALA A 78 -20.25 13.78 7.86
C ALA A 78 -20.67 13.87 9.34
N THR A 79 -21.84 13.32 9.67
CA THR A 79 -22.40 13.31 11.04
C THR A 79 -21.95 12.10 11.85
N VAL A 80 -21.28 11.12 11.24
CA VAL A 80 -20.77 9.94 11.91
C VAL A 80 -19.47 10.32 12.63
N PRO A 81 -19.33 10.07 13.94
CA PRO A 81 -18.07 10.33 14.64
C PRO A 81 -16.96 9.41 14.12
N LEU A 82 -15.71 9.88 14.18
CA LEU A 82 -14.57 9.02 13.91
C LEU A 82 -14.54 7.88 14.94
N PRO A 83 -14.31 6.62 14.52
CA PRO A 83 -14.26 5.49 15.44
C PRO A 83 -13.11 5.62 16.43
N PHE A 84 -13.31 5.11 17.64
CA PHE A 84 -12.28 5.04 18.67
C PHE A 84 -12.13 3.58 19.13
N PRO A 85 -11.18 2.82 18.56
CA PRO A 85 -10.99 1.41 18.90
C PRO A 85 -10.65 1.24 20.39
N LEU A 86 -11.45 0.44 21.10
CA LEU A 86 -11.35 0.23 22.54
C LEU A 86 -10.44 -0.95 22.88
N LEU A 87 -9.78 -0.86 24.04
CA LEU A 87 -9.04 -1.99 24.61
C LEU A 87 -9.95 -3.19 24.89
N SER A 88 -11.20 -2.96 25.31
CA SER A 88 -12.14 -4.06 25.57
C SER A 88 -12.41 -4.88 24.30
N GLN A 89 -12.48 -4.23 23.13
CA GLN A 89 -12.60 -4.88 21.81
C GLN A 89 -11.30 -5.60 21.44
N TYR A 90 -10.14 -4.97 21.63
CA TYR A 90 -8.83 -5.58 21.36
C TYR A 90 -8.64 -6.88 22.15
N ALA A 91 -8.88 -6.81 23.46
CA ALA A 91 -8.69 -7.95 24.36
C ALA A 91 -9.67 -9.11 24.11
N ARG A 92 -10.74 -8.91 23.32
CA ARG A 92 -11.70 -9.99 22.99
C ARG A 92 -11.03 -11.12 22.24
N TYR A 93 -10.13 -10.82 21.31
CA TYR A 93 -9.45 -11.85 20.53
C TYR A 93 -8.85 -12.96 21.40
N TRP A 94 -8.17 -12.59 22.50
CA TRP A 94 -7.57 -13.55 23.43
C TRP A 94 -8.56 -14.18 24.44
N ARG A 95 -9.77 -13.62 24.58
CA ARG A 95 -10.80 -14.10 25.51
C ARG A 95 -11.80 -15.04 24.84
N ASP A 96 -12.26 -14.67 23.65
CA ASP A 96 -13.35 -15.32 22.94
C ASP A 96 -13.11 -15.47 21.42
N GLY A 97 -11.92 -15.09 20.91
CA GLY A 97 -11.54 -15.24 19.51
C GLY A 97 -12.05 -14.14 18.58
N ILE A 98 -12.81 -13.15 19.08
CA ILE A 98 -13.39 -12.11 18.25
C ILE A 98 -12.37 -10.98 18.03
N ARG A 99 -11.83 -10.90 16.81
CA ARG A 99 -10.92 -9.84 16.36
C ARG A 99 -11.61 -8.67 15.65
N THR A 100 -12.75 -8.94 15.01
CA THR A 100 -13.40 -8.03 14.06
C THR A 100 -13.81 -6.71 14.70
N ASP A 101 -14.30 -6.70 15.94
CA ASP A 101 -14.77 -5.46 16.59
C ASP A 101 -13.68 -4.37 16.62
N HIS A 102 -12.44 -4.73 16.97
CA HIS A 102 -11.34 -3.77 17.04
C HIS A 102 -10.80 -3.45 15.65
N GLU A 103 -10.56 -4.48 14.83
CA GLU A 103 -9.95 -4.31 13.51
C GLU A 103 -10.86 -3.57 12.53
N ASP A 104 -12.18 -3.79 12.61
CA ASP A 104 -13.17 -3.08 11.79
C ASP A 104 -13.24 -1.61 12.18
N ASP A 105 -13.12 -1.27 13.48
CA ASP A 105 -13.06 0.12 13.93
C ASP A 105 -11.78 0.83 13.47
N VAL A 106 -10.63 0.15 13.52
CA VAL A 106 -9.36 0.67 12.99
C VAL A 106 -9.46 0.87 11.47
N ARG A 107 -9.99 -0.12 10.74
CA ARG A 107 -10.18 -0.02 9.28
C ARG A 107 -11.11 1.13 8.92
N ARG A 108 -12.23 1.26 9.63
CA ARG A 108 -13.20 2.34 9.43
C ARG A 108 -12.61 3.71 9.72
N LEU A 109 -11.78 3.83 10.77
CA LEU A 109 -11.03 5.06 11.04
C LEU A 109 -10.11 5.42 9.86
N GLY A 110 -9.36 4.45 9.32
CA GLY A 110 -8.53 4.65 8.13
C GLY A 110 -9.33 5.08 6.90
N VAL A 111 -10.44 4.40 6.60
CA VAL A 111 -11.34 4.74 5.48
C VAL A 111 -11.89 6.16 5.63
N MET A 112 -12.50 6.49 6.78
CA MET A 112 -13.08 7.82 7.01
C MET A 112 -12.02 8.93 6.97
N THR A 113 -10.78 8.63 7.37
CA THR A 113 -9.64 9.55 7.24
C THR A 113 -9.30 9.77 5.77
N GLY A 114 -9.17 8.71 4.97
CA GLY A 114 -8.93 8.79 3.54
C GLY A 114 -10.04 9.54 2.78
N GLU A 115 -11.30 9.27 3.10
CA GLU A 115 -12.44 10.01 2.55
C GLU A 115 -12.36 11.51 2.87
N ALA A 116 -12.01 11.87 4.11
CA ALA A 116 -11.82 13.27 4.50
C ALA A 116 -10.67 13.93 3.74
N VAL A 117 -9.56 13.21 3.51
CA VAL A 117 -8.44 13.68 2.68
C VAL A 117 -8.91 13.96 1.25
N LEU A 118 -9.62 13.01 0.62
CA LEU A 118 -10.14 13.18 -0.74
C LEU A 118 -11.15 14.34 -0.83
N ALA A 119 -12.00 14.50 0.20
CA ALA A 119 -12.92 15.62 0.29
C ALA A 119 -12.19 16.97 0.46
N ALA A 120 -11.14 17.02 1.28
CA ALA A 120 -10.33 18.22 1.47
C ALA A 120 -9.64 18.64 0.17
N VAL A 121 -8.98 17.70 -0.52
CA VAL A 121 -8.31 17.97 -1.80
C VAL A 121 -9.29 18.42 -2.88
N SER A 122 -10.46 17.78 -2.96
CA SER A 122 -11.45 18.06 -4.01
C SER A 122 -12.26 19.33 -3.78
N THR A 123 -12.37 19.82 -2.54
CA THR A 123 -13.25 20.96 -2.20
C THR A 123 -12.52 22.17 -1.64
N GLY A 124 -11.35 21.97 -1.03
CA GLY A 124 -10.63 23.00 -0.28
C GLY A 124 -11.32 23.44 1.01
N GLU A 125 -12.41 22.77 1.44
CA GLU A 125 -13.15 23.21 2.63
C GLU A 125 -12.39 22.85 3.92
N THR A 126 -12.16 23.84 4.77
CA THR A 126 -11.40 23.69 6.03
C THR A 126 -11.95 22.60 6.93
N ARG A 127 -13.26 22.38 6.98
CA ARG A 127 -13.88 21.32 7.78
C ARG A 127 -13.38 19.91 7.42
N TRP A 128 -13.02 19.67 6.15
CA TRP A 128 -12.49 18.38 5.71
C TRP A 128 -11.01 18.24 6.03
N ILE A 129 -10.26 19.36 5.99
CA ILE A 129 -8.87 19.40 6.47
C ILE A 129 -8.83 19.07 7.97
N ASP A 130 -9.72 19.71 8.76
CA ASP A 130 -9.83 19.47 10.20
C ASP A 130 -10.20 17.99 10.48
N ARG A 131 -11.20 17.45 9.78
CA ARG A 131 -11.60 16.04 9.94
C ARG A 131 -10.50 15.05 9.52
N ALA A 132 -9.76 15.35 8.47
CA ALA A 132 -8.60 14.55 8.07
C ALA A 132 -7.52 14.62 9.16
N ALA A 133 -7.20 15.80 9.68
CA ALA A 133 -6.23 15.97 10.75
C ALA A 133 -6.60 15.19 12.02
N ASP A 134 -7.88 15.22 12.42
CA ASP A 134 -8.38 14.43 13.56
C ASP A 134 -8.17 12.92 13.33
N GLY A 135 -8.50 12.43 12.14
CA GLY A 135 -8.30 11.02 11.77
C GLY A 135 -6.84 10.59 11.77
N LEU A 136 -5.96 11.40 11.17
CA LEU A 136 -4.51 11.19 11.15
C LEU A 136 -3.92 11.17 12.57
N MET A 137 -4.37 12.09 13.43
CA MET A 137 -3.93 12.15 14.82
C MET A 137 -4.42 10.93 15.61
N LEU A 138 -5.68 10.52 15.45
CA LEU A 138 -6.21 9.31 16.09
C LEU A 138 -5.44 8.05 15.67
N LEU A 139 -5.11 7.91 14.39
CA LEU A 139 -4.25 6.82 13.91
C LEU A 139 -2.86 6.86 14.58
N CYS A 140 -2.27 8.05 14.73
CA CYS A 140 -0.99 8.23 15.42
C CYS A 140 -1.05 7.87 16.92
N GLU A 141 -2.20 8.05 17.57
CA GLU A 141 -2.42 7.74 18.99
C GLU A 141 -2.75 6.26 19.28
N LEU A 142 -3.08 5.47 18.26
CA LEU A 142 -3.26 4.02 18.45
C LEU A 142 -1.99 3.40 19.05
N SER A 143 -2.17 2.57 20.09
CA SER A 143 -1.04 1.95 20.79
C SER A 143 -0.31 0.92 19.93
N THR A 144 -0.98 0.36 18.92
CA THR A 144 -0.39 -0.48 17.87
C THR A 144 -1.12 -0.22 16.56
N TRP A 145 -0.44 -0.46 15.44
CA TRP A 145 -1.07 -0.58 14.13
C TRP A 145 -1.20 -2.05 13.69
N CYS A 146 -0.60 -2.97 14.45
CA CYS A 146 -0.70 -4.40 14.20
C CYS A 146 -2.13 -4.88 14.42
N TRP A 147 -2.62 -5.71 13.51
CA TRP A 147 -3.88 -6.41 13.75
C TRP A 147 -3.73 -7.36 14.93
N VAL A 148 -4.78 -7.47 15.76
CA VAL A 148 -4.68 -8.14 17.06
C VAL A 148 -4.29 -9.61 16.93
N ALA A 149 -4.73 -10.28 15.87
CA ALA A 149 -4.37 -11.69 15.64
C ALA A 149 -2.94 -11.90 15.15
N HIS A 150 -2.23 -10.82 14.78
CA HIS A 150 -0.84 -10.87 14.33
C HIS A 150 0.13 -10.36 15.40
N GLU A 151 -0.39 -9.88 16.53
CA GLU A 151 0.40 -9.32 17.62
C GLU A 151 1.20 -10.42 18.34
N GLU A 152 2.45 -10.12 18.67
CA GLU A 152 3.38 -11.05 19.31
C GLU A 152 3.43 -10.88 20.84
N ALA A 153 2.92 -9.76 21.37
CA ALA A 153 2.92 -9.44 22.80
C ALA A 153 2.24 -10.52 23.67
N HIS A 154 1.19 -11.16 23.15
CA HIS A 154 0.51 -12.23 23.86
C HIS A 154 1.40 -13.46 24.03
N ASP A 155 1.96 -13.98 22.94
CA ASP A 155 2.81 -15.17 22.98
C ASP A 155 4.10 -14.93 23.78
N ARG A 156 4.65 -13.70 23.71
CA ARG A 156 5.91 -13.35 24.39
C ARG A 156 5.75 -13.05 25.88
N ARG A 157 4.63 -12.45 26.29
CA ARG A 157 4.46 -11.88 27.64
C ARG A 157 3.15 -12.25 28.34
N GLY A 158 2.25 -12.96 27.67
CA GLY A 158 0.89 -13.24 28.16
C GLY A 158 -0.03 -12.02 28.17
N TRP A 159 0.34 -10.95 27.45
CA TRP A 159 -0.39 -9.69 27.47
C TRP A 159 -1.65 -9.75 26.60
N VAL A 160 -2.68 -9.02 26.99
CA VAL A 160 -3.90 -8.78 26.18
C VAL A 160 -4.04 -7.29 25.81
N VAL A 161 -2.92 -6.58 25.89
CA VAL A 161 -2.69 -5.20 25.47
C VAL A 161 -1.53 -5.20 24.48
N PRO A 162 -1.45 -4.24 23.55
CA PRO A 162 -0.29 -4.13 22.66
C PRO A 162 1.00 -3.75 23.40
N ASP A 163 2.14 -4.20 22.89
CA ASP A 163 3.47 -3.83 23.40
C ASP A 163 4.10 -2.74 22.52
N ARG A 164 4.08 -1.50 23.00
CA ARG A 164 4.59 -0.33 22.25
C ARG A 164 6.10 -0.38 22.00
N ASP A 165 6.82 -1.13 22.81
CA ASP A 165 8.29 -1.23 22.74
C ASP A 165 8.74 -2.38 21.81
N SER A 166 7.81 -3.18 21.29
CA SER A 166 8.07 -4.27 20.35
C SER A 166 7.06 -4.25 19.19
N PRO A 167 7.04 -3.18 18.37
CA PRO A 167 6.13 -3.08 17.24
C PRO A 167 6.29 -4.25 16.24
N VAL A 168 5.16 -4.66 15.69
CA VAL A 168 5.07 -5.71 14.65
C VAL A 168 4.62 -5.06 13.35
N VAL A 169 5.41 -5.27 12.28
CA VAL A 169 5.05 -4.84 10.93
C VAL A 169 4.25 -5.96 10.28
N ASP A 170 2.93 -5.79 10.26
CA ASP A 170 1.97 -6.69 9.63
C ASP A 170 1.14 -5.95 8.56
N LEU A 171 0.07 -6.60 8.09
CA LEU A 171 -0.89 -6.02 7.14
C LEU A 171 -1.51 -4.70 7.63
N GLY A 172 -1.87 -4.62 8.91
CA GLY A 172 -2.49 -3.44 9.51
C GLY A 172 -1.52 -2.26 9.66
N ALA A 173 -0.29 -2.54 10.09
CA ALA A 173 0.77 -1.55 10.20
C ALA A 173 1.13 -0.97 8.83
N ALA A 174 1.26 -1.85 7.82
CA ALA A 174 1.47 -1.48 6.43
C ALA A 174 0.34 -0.57 5.90
N GLN A 175 -0.92 -0.96 6.09
CA GLN A 175 -2.06 -0.14 5.66
C GLN A 175 -2.10 1.22 6.33
N THR A 176 -1.89 1.26 7.65
CA THR A 176 -1.96 2.50 8.41
C THR A 176 -0.89 3.50 7.96
N VAL A 177 0.36 3.06 7.80
CA VAL A 177 1.43 3.96 7.39
C VAL A 177 1.23 4.53 5.98
N GLN A 178 0.61 3.77 5.07
CA GLN A 178 0.28 4.26 3.74
C GLN A 178 -0.80 5.34 3.75
N VAL A 179 -1.84 5.21 4.60
CA VAL A 179 -2.85 6.26 4.76
C VAL A 179 -2.19 7.57 5.20
N LEU A 180 -1.27 7.49 6.16
CA LEU A 180 -0.52 8.66 6.63
C LEU A 180 0.37 9.27 5.53
N ALA A 181 1.07 8.43 4.76
CA ALA A 181 1.95 8.84 3.68
C ALA A 181 1.21 9.60 2.56
N TRP A 182 0.11 9.03 2.07
CA TRP A 182 -0.70 9.68 1.03
C TRP A 182 -1.36 10.97 1.53
N ALA A 183 -1.79 11.01 2.79
CA ALA A 183 -2.36 12.20 3.38
C ALA A 183 -1.33 13.34 3.53
N ASP A 184 -0.10 13.03 3.98
CA ASP A 184 0.99 14.02 4.04
C ASP A 184 1.33 14.55 2.64
N LEU A 185 1.41 13.68 1.64
CA LEU A 185 1.68 14.09 0.26
C LEU A 185 0.57 14.99 -0.32
N ALA A 186 -0.70 14.64 -0.07
CA ALA A 186 -1.85 15.33 -0.66
C ALA A 186 -2.20 16.65 0.05
N LEU A 187 -2.02 16.72 1.37
CA LEU A 187 -2.43 17.85 2.21
C LEU A 187 -1.28 18.56 2.92
N GLY A 188 -0.02 18.18 2.72
CA GLY A 188 1.10 18.64 3.55
C GLY A 188 1.17 20.15 3.77
N GLY A 189 1.02 20.95 2.70
CA GLY A 189 0.99 22.42 2.83
C GLY A 189 -0.19 22.92 3.68
N ALA A 190 -1.38 22.38 3.44
CA ALA A 190 -2.59 22.73 4.19
C ALA A 190 -2.54 22.28 5.66
N LEU A 191 -1.94 21.12 5.94
CA LEU A 191 -1.74 20.63 7.31
C LEU A 191 -0.74 21.49 8.08
N GLU A 192 0.35 21.92 7.43
CA GLU A 192 1.35 22.79 8.08
C GLU A 192 0.76 24.15 8.48
N GLU A 193 -0.09 24.71 7.63
CA GLU A 193 -0.80 25.97 7.92
C GLU A 193 -1.85 25.80 9.02
N ARG A 194 -2.66 24.73 8.94
CA ARG A 194 -3.85 24.55 9.78
C ARG A 194 -3.57 23.91 11.14
N VAL A 195 -2.69 22.91 11.18
CA VAL A 195 -2.39 22.07 12.35
C VAL A 195 -0.87 21.82 12.43
N PRO A 196 -0.05 22.86 12.66
CA PRO A 196 1.40 22.75 12.65
C PRO A 196 1.90 21.70 13.65
N GLY A 197 2.86 20.89 13.22
CA GLY A 197 3.43 19.78 13.99
C GLY A 197 2.80 18.40 13.73
N LEU A 198 1.62 18.31 13.11
CA LEU A 198 1.01 17.01 12.77
C LEU A 198 1.88 16.21 11.80
N ARG A 199 2.48 16.86 10.79
CA ARG A 199 3.38 16.21 9.82
C ARG A 199 4.62 15.61 10.47
N ALA A 200 5.20 16.30 11.45
CA ALA A 200 6.31 15.79 12.25
C ALA A 200 5.87 14.59 13.11
N ARG A 201 4.64 14.63 13.67
CA ARG A 201 4.07 13.49 14.40
C ARG A 201 3.92 12.26 13.49
N ILE A 202 3.40 12.44 12.28
CA ILE A 202 3.26 11.35 11.28
C ILE A 202 4.61 10.67 11.01
N ARG A 203 5.63 11.45 10.66
CA ARG A 203 6.99 10.92 10.37
C ARG A 203 7.56 10.16 11.56
N ARG A 204 7.44 10.71 12.78
CA ARG A 204 7.93 10.07 14.01
C ARG A 204 7.25 8.71 14.26
N GLU A 205 5.93 8.65 14.14
CA GLU A 205 5.20 7.40 14.38
C GLU A 205 5.47 6.36 13.29
N ALA A 206 5.56 6.76 12.02
CA ALA A 206 5.92 5.89 10.92
C ALA A 206 7.33 5.29 11.10
N ARG A 207 8.30 6.14 11.48
CA ARG A 207 9.68 5.73 11.79
C ARG A 207 9.73 4.70 12.91
N THR A 208 9.12 5.01 14.04
CA THR A 208 9.17 4.17 15.26
C THR A 208 8.42 2.84 15.08
N ARG A 209 7.28 2.83 14.39
CA ARG A 209 6.39 1.66 14.32
C ARG A 209 6.61 0.80 13.08
N VAL A 210 7.20 1.35 12.01
CA VAL A 210 7.33 0.64 10.73
C VAL A 210 8.76 0.61 10.21
N PHE A 211 9.38 1.76 9.98
CA PHE A 211 10.67 1.80 9.27
C PHE A 211 11.82 1.22 10.10
N GLU A 212 12.00 1.66 11.35
CA GLU A 212 13.05 1.13 12.22
C GLU A 212 12.84 -0.35 12.54
N PRO A 213 11.63 -0.83 12.91
CA PRO A 213 11.40 -2.25 13.11
C PRO A 213 11.65 -3.07 11.84
N TYR A 214 11.24 -2.58 10.67
CA TYR A 214 11.47 -3.29 9.41
C TYR A 214 12.95 -3.43 9.07
N LEU A 215 13.78 -2.44 9.39
CA LEU A 215 15.23 -2.52 9.19
C LEU A 215 15.92 -3.37 10.26
N ALA A 216 15.44 -3.34 11.50
CA ALA A 216 16.05 -4.02 12.64
C ALA A 216 15.69 -5.50 12.76
N ARG A 217 14.48 -5.89 12.32
CA ARG A 217 13.94 -7.24 12.52
C ARG A 217 13.84 -8.01 11.21
N ARG A 218 14.24 -9.27 11.26
CA ARG A 218 14.18 -10.21 10.15
C ARG A 218 13.52 -11.52 10.53
N ASP A 219 12.83 -11.59 11.66
CA ASP A 219 12.25 -12.80 12.23
C ASP A 219 10.78 -13.04 11.84
N TRP A 220 10.13 -12.10 11.15
CA TRP A 220 8.73 -12.28 10.74
C TRP A 220 8.57 -13.35 9.67
N HIS A 221 7.60 -14.25 9.89
CA HIS A 221 7.34 -15.39 9.01
C HIS A 221 7.12 -15.02 7.54
N TRP A 222 6.47 -13.88 7.26
CA TRP A 222 6.14 -13.44 5.90
C TRP A 222 7.35 -13.00 5.06
N LEU A 223 8.54 -12.89 5.67
CA LEU A 223 9.80 -12.67 4.96
C LEU A 223 10.44 -13.97 4.47
N HIS A 224 10.03 -15.10 5.03
CA HIS A 224 10.67 -16.40 4.87
C HIS A 224 9.79 -17.39 4.13
N GLY A 225 10.36 -18.54 3.78
CA GLY A 225 9.63 -19.65 3.18
C GLY A 225 9.00 -19.30 1.83
N ALA A 226 7.90 -20.00 1.51
CA ALA A 226 7.11 -19.70 0.33
C ALA A 226 6.46 -18.32 0.47
N ALA A 227 6.66 -17.46 -0.53
CA ALA A 227 6.00 -16.17 -0.57
C ALA A 227 4.49 -16.34 -0.75
N HIS A 228 3.73 -15.44 -0.14
CA HIS A 228 2.27 -15.40 -0.17
C HIS A 228 1.80 -13.93 -0.18
N ASN A 229 0.49 -13.70 -0.14
CA ASN A 229 -0.10 -12.37 -0.30
C ASN A 229 0.51 -11.29 0.62
N TRP A 230 0.97 -11.64 1.82
CA TRP A 230 1.56 -10.67 2.77
C TRP A 230 2.80 -10.00 2.16
N THR A 231 3.51 -10.70 1.28
CA THR A 231 4.69 -10.16 0.60
C THR A 231 4.29 -9.00 -0.32
N GLY A 232 3.31 -9.22 -1.22
CA GLY A 232 2.80 -8.16 -2.08
C GLY A 232 2.12 -7.05 -1.28
N TRP A 233 1.29 -7.42 -0.30
CA TRP A 233 0.56 -6.50 0.56
C TRP A 233 1.52 -5.57 1.29
N ILE A 234 2.41 -6.09 2.15
CA ILE A 234 3.23 -5.25 3.02
C ILE A 234 4.20 -4.39 2.21
N HIS A 235 4.88 -4.96 1.21
CA HIS A 235 5.91 -4.23 0.48
C HIS A 235 5.34 -3.14 -0.43
N GLN A 236 4.13 -3.28 -0.97
CA GLN A 236 3.47 -2.18 -1.68
C GLN A 236 3.29 -0.95 -0.78
N HIS A 237 2.90 -1.16 0.47
CA HIS A 237 2.72 -0.07 1.42
C HIS A 237 4.05 0.50 1.92
N LEU A 238 5.06 -0.36 2.16
CA LEU A 238 6.41 0.08 2.53
C LEU A 238 7.06 0.92 1.43
N VAL A 239 6.94 0.51 0.17
CA VAL A 239 7.42 1.29 -0.99
C VAL A 239 6.77 2.67 -1.00
N ALA A 240 5.44 2.74 -0.90
CA ALA A 240 4.74 4.03 -0.90
C ALA A 240 5.14 4.92 0.28
N ALA A 241 5.14 4.36 1.50
CA ALA A 241 5.40 5.12 2.71
C ALA A 241 6.85 5.60 2.81
N SER A 242 7.83 4.75 2.48
CA SER A 242 9.24 5.14 2.52
C SER A 242 9.56 6.21 1.48
N LEU A 243 9.01 6.11 0.27
CA LEU A 243 9.17 7.16 -0.75
C LEU A 243 8.63 8.53 -0.29
N MET A 244 7.50 8.55 0.43
CA MET A 244 6.80 9.79 0.76
C MET A 244 7.14 10.40 2.13
N LEU A 245 7.63 9.59 3.08
CA LEU A 245 7.85 10.02 4.47
C LEU A 245 9.33 10.01 4.90
N LEU A 246 10.21 9.37 4.12
CA LEU A 246 11.67 9.42 4.29
C LEU A 246 12.26 10.35 3.23
N ASP A 247 11.82 11.61 3.31
CA ASP A 247 12.03 12.67 2.32
C ASP A 247 13.15 13.65 2.68
N ASP A 248 13.78 13.49 3.84
CA ASP A 248 14.95 14.27 4.27
C ASP A 248 16.28 13.60 3.87
N GLU A 249 17.35 14.39 3.71
CA GLU A 249 18.69 13.87 3.35
C GLU A 249 19.21 12.83 4.36
N GLY A 250 18.89 13.01 5.64
CA GLY A 250 19.28 12.06 6.70
C GLY A 250 18.55 10.72 6.63
N ASP A 251 17.42 10.66 5.92
CA ASP A 251 16.58 9.47 5.80
C ASP A 251 16.93 8.60 4.58
N ARG A 252 17.75 9.13 3.65
CA ARG A 252 18.10 8.50 2.37
C ARG A 252 18.57 7.06 2.52
N ALA A 253 19.47 6.79 3.47
CA ALA A 253 20.02 5.46 3.69
C ALA A 253 18.94 4.45 4.12
N ASP A 254 18.07 4.84 5.06
CA ASP A 254 16.96 4.00 5.52
C ASP A 254 15.96 3.75 4.39
N ARG A 255 15.61 4.79 3.63
CA ARG A 255 14.71 4.68 2.48
C ARG A 255 15.27 3.70 1.45
N ASP A 256 16.53 3.87 1.06
CA ASP A 256 17.15 3.04 0.03
C ASP A 256 17.26 1.58 0.48
N ALA A 257 17.59 1.33 1.76
CA ALA A 257 17.59 -0.01 2.33
C ALA A 257 16.18 -0.63 2.32
N ILE A 258 15.15 0.11 2.74
CA ILE A 258 13.75 -0.36 2.70
C ILE A 258 13.32 -0.71 1.28
N LEU A 259 13.62 0.16 0.31
CA LEU A 259 13.24 -0.03 -1.09
C LEU A 259 13.99 -1.21 -1.72
N ALA A 260 15.29 -1.35 -1.47
CA ALA A 260 16.08 -2.48 -1.96
C ALA A 260 15.57 -3.82 -1.39
N LEU A 261 15.30 -3.89 -0.08
CA LEU A 261 14.70 -5.07 0.56
C LEU A 261 13.29 -5.36 0.02
N SER A 262 12.49 -4.31 -0.20
CA SER A 262 11.14 -4.45 -0.77
C SER A 262 11.18 -5.00 -2.19
N ILE A 263 12.08 -4.51 -3.04
CA ILE A 263 12.29 -5.03 -4.40
C ILE A 263 12.71 -6.50 -4.35
N ALA A 264 13.65 -6.86 -3.46
CA ALA A 264 14.10 -8.24 -3.30
C ALA A 264 12.96 -9.20 -2.86
N GLN A 265 12.07 -8.74 -1.99
CA GLN A 265 10.92 -9.52 -1.53
C GLN A 265 9.82 -9.62 -2.60
N LEU A 266 9.58 -8.55 -3.37
CA LEU A 266 8.70 -8.59 -4.53
C LEU A 266 9.23 -9.54 -5.60
N ASP A 267 10.55 -9.62 -5.77
CA ASP A 267 11.21 -10.62 -6.62
C ASP A 267 10.91 -12.04 -6.18
N ARG A 268 11.08 -12.32 -4.87
CA ARG A 268 10.75 -13.62 -4.28
C ARG A 268 9.30 -14.01 -4.55
N TYR A 269 8.38 -13.05 -4.44
CA TYR A 269 6.96 -13.30 -4.68
C TYR A 269 6.67 -13.53 -6.17
N LEU A 270 7.25 -12.71 -7.05
CA LEU A 270 7.07 -12.86 -8.50
C LEU A 270 7.62 -14.21 -9.00
N ALA A 271 8.75 -14.65 -8.46
CA ALA A 271 9.37 -15.94 -8.77
C ALA A 271 8.58 -17.15 -8.21
N SER A 272 7.70 -16.95 -7.21
CA SER A 272 6.90 -18.03 -6.64
C SER A 272 5.66 -18.40 -7.46
N PHE A 273 5.22 -17.52 -8.37
CA PHE A 273 4.02 -17.79 -9.15
C PHE A 273 4.26 -18.90 -10.19
N PRO A 274 3.30 -19.82 -10.37
CA PRO A 274 3.36 -20.79 -11.45
C PRO A 274 3.29 -20.07 -12.81
N ALA A 275 3.80 -20.74 -13.86
CA ALA A 275 3.88 -20.15 -15.20
C ALA A 275 2.52 -19.74 -15.79
N ASP A 276 1.42 -20.35 -15.34
CA ASP A 276 0.07 -20.00 -15.75
C ASP A 276 -0.53 -18.83 -14.95
N GLY A 277 0.19 -18.27 -13.97
CA GLY A 277 -0.28 -17.16 -13.14
C GLY A 277 -1.36 -17.55 -12.14
N GLY A 278 -1.51 -18.84 -11.85
CA GLY A 278 -2.38 -19.33 -10.77
C GLY A 278 -2.02 -18.73 -9.41
N ILE A 279 -3.04 -18.44 -8.61
CA ILE A 279 -2.89 -17.98 -7.23
C ILE A 279 -3.65 -18.95 -6.33
N ASP A 280 -2.91 -19.73 -5.56
CA ASP A 280 -3.46 -20.77 -4.67
C ASP A 280 -4.37 -20.18 -3.58
N GLU A 281 -4.13 -18.92 -3.21
CA GLU A 281 -4.94 -18.16 -2.26
C GLU A 281 -6.28 -17.67 -2.88
N GLY A 282 -6.48 -17.82 -4.19
CA GLY A 282 -7.74 -17.52 -4.85
C GLY A 282 -7.98 -16.04 -5.20
N PHE A 283 -9.21 -15.75 -5.65
CA PHE A 283 -9.57 -14.47 -6.26
C PHE A 283 -9.39 -13.27 -5.31
N SER A 284 -9.81 -13.37 -4.05
CA SER A 284 -9.69 -12.27 -3.09
C SER A 284 -8.24 -11.86 -2.85
N TYR A 285 -7.34 -12.84 -2.85
CA TYR A 285 -5.92 -12.62 -2.60
C TYR A 285 -5.12 -12.27 -3.85
N PHE A 286 -5.68 -12.42 -5.05
CA PHE A 286 -5.15 -11.72 -6.23
C PHE A 286 -5.09 -10.21 -5.97
N TRP A 287 -6.19 -9.62 -5.50
CA TRP A 287 -6.29 -8.17 -5.25
C TRP A 287 -5.41 -7.70 -4.10
N ASN A 288 -5.22 -8.58 -3.11
CA ASN A 288 -4.51 -8.26 -1.89
C ASN A 288 -3.03 -8.70 -1.90
N GLY A 289 -2.59 -9.44 -2.93
CA GLY A 289 -1.21 -9.89 -3.11
C GLY A 289 -0.67 -9.45 -4.46
N ALA A 290 -1.00 -10.17 -5.53
CA ALA A 290 -0.45 -9.94 -6.87
C ALA A 290 -0.74 -8.52 -7.42
N CYS A 291 -1.96 -8.01 -7.21
CA CYS A 291 -2.30 -6.64 -7.61
C CYS A 291 -1.49 -5.60 -6.82
N ARG A 292 -1.25 -5.82 -5.53
CA ARG A 292 -0.38 -4.96 -4.70
C ARG A 292 1.07 -4.96 -5.19
N LEU A 293 1.58 -6.12 -5.63
CA LEU A 293 2.88 -6.19 -6.30
C LEU A 293 2.92 -5.32 -7.57
N LEU A 294 1.87 -5.35 -8.40
CA LEU A 294 1.79 -4.50 -9.60
C LEU A 294 1.74 -3.00 -9.28
N GLU A 295 1.03 -2.61 -8.21
CA GLU A 295 1.00 -1.24 -7.70
C GLU A 295 2.37 -0.78 -7.18
N ALA A 296 3.09 -1.66 -6.47
CA ALA A 296 4.44 -1.36 -5.98
C ALA A 296 5.41 -1.10 -7.14
N ILE A 297 5.35 -1.95 -8.17
CA ILE A 297 6.13 -1.79 -9.40
C ILE A 297 5.76 -0.50 -10.12
N ASP A 298 4.47 -0.18 -10.26
CA ASP A 298 4.01 1.08 -10.86
C ASP A 298 4.63 2.29 -10.15
N LEU A 299 4.62 2.30 -8.82
CA LEU A 299 5.15 3.41 -8.05
C LEU A 299 6.68 3.52 -8.14
N LEU A 300 7.40 2.38 -8.13
CA LEU A 300 8.85 2.36 -8.36
C LEU A 300 9.21 2.92 -9.74
N ILE A 301 8.47 2.52 -10.80
CA ILE A 301 8.67 3.04 -12.16
C ILE A 301 8.48 4.55 -12.18
N ILE A 302 7.37 5.06 -11.62
CA ILE A 302 7.07 6.49 -11.57
C ILE A 302 8.17 7.24 -10.80
N ALA A 303 8.54 6.76 -9.62
CA ALA A 303 9.52 7.41 -8.76
C ALA A 303 10.94 7.39 -9.36
N SER A 304 11.23 6.41 -10.23
CA SER A 304 12.56 6.25 -10.83
C SER A 304 12.91 7.28 -11.90
N ASP A 305 11.98 8.14 -12.30
CA ASP A 305 12.15 9.15 -13.35
C ASP A 305 12.74 8.57 -14.66
N GLY A 306 12.25 7.40 -15.05
CA GLY A 306 12.66 6.70 -16.28
C GLY A 306 13.87 5.76 -16.14
N LEU A 307 14.45 5.61 -14.94
CA LEU A 307 15.54 4.65 -14.71
C LEU A 307 15.06 3.20 -14.63
N LEU A 308 13.83 2.96 -14.16
CA LEU A 308 13.20 1.63 -14.14
C LEU A 308 12.18 1.54 -15.27
N ALA A 309 12.52 0.77 -16.32
CA ALA A 309 11.68 0.65 -17.50
C ALA A 309 10.49 -0.29 -17.29
N ARG A 310 9.29 0.16 -17.66
CA ARG A 310 8.07 -0.65 -17.63
C ARG A 310 8.12 -1.80 -18.63
N GLU A 311 8.70 -1.55 -19.80
CA GLU A 311 8.81 -2.52 -20.89
C GLU A 311 9.68 -3.71 -20.49
N ALA A 312 10.65 -3.51 -19.61
CA ALA A 312 11.49 -4.59 -19.09
C ALA A 312 10.68 -5.54 -18.22
N VAL A 313 9.86 -4.99 -17.33
CA VAL A 313 8.97 -5.77 -16.46
C VAL A 313 7.86 -6.44 -17.26
N ALA A 314 7.28 -5.75 -18.24
CA ALA A 314 6.24 -6.31 -19.12
C ALA A 314 6.70 -7.55 -19.91
N ARG A 315 8.01 -7.78 -20.07
CA ARG A 315 8.59 -8.98 -20.68
C ARG A 315 8.71 -10.17 -19.73
N ILE A 316 8.46 -9.99 -18.44
CA ILE A 316 8.43 -11.09 -17.47
C ILE A 316 7.15 -11.91 -17.73
N GLU A 317 7.32 -13.12 -18.27
CA GLU A 317 6.21 -13.93 -18.82
C GLU A 317 5.04 -14.11 -17.85
N VAL A 318 5.34 -14.35 -16.57
CA VAL A 318 4.31 -14.61 -15.55
C VAL A 318 3.37 -13.42 -15.33
N ILE A 319 3.79 -12.18 -15.60
CA ILE A 319 2.94 -10.99 -15.45
C ILE A 319 1.75 -11.04 -16.41
N GLY A 320 1.99 -11.43 -17.66
CA GLY A 320 0.90 -11.61 -18.64
C GLY A 320 -0.09 -12.69 -18.24
N ALA A 321 0.35 -13.70 -17.50
CA ALA A 321 -0.48 -14.78 -16.99
C ALA A 321 -1.27 -14.35 -15.74
N LEU A 322 -0.61 -13.65 -14.80
CA LEU A 322 -1.23 -13.08 -13.60
C LEU A 322 -2.37 -12.12 -13.94
N LEU A 323 -2.19 -11.24 -14.92
CA LEU A 323 -3.22 -10.30 -15.37
C LEU A 323 -4.50 -10.99 -15.88
N ARG A 324 -4.39 -12.24 -16.36
CA ARG A 324 -5.52 -13.05 -16.84
C ARG A 324 -6.15 -13.90 -15.75
N PHE A 325 -5.57 -13.94 -14.54
CA PHE A 325 -6.11 -14.73 -13.44
C PHE A 325 -7.55 -14.33 -13.09
N PRO A 326 -7.90 -13.04 -12.90
CA PRO A 326 -9.29 -12.65 -12.61
C PRO A 326 -10.29 -13.10 -13.69
N GLN A 327 -9.91 -13.01 -14.96
CA GLN A 327 -10.73 -13.50 -16.09
C GLN A 327 -10.96 -15.00 -16.04
N ARG A 328 -9.94 -15.79 -15.71
CA ARG A 328 -10.05 -17.25 -15.61
C ARG A 328 -10.86 -17.71 -14.41
N MET A 329 -10.97 -16.87 -13.39
CA MET A 329 -11.77 -17.13 -12.19
C MET A 329 -13.22 -16.65 -12.34
N GLU A 330 -13.57 -15.91 -13.38
CA GLU A 330 -14.92 -15.36 -13.55
C GLU A 330 -15.88 -16.40 -14.13
N LEU A 331 -17.02 -16.60 -13.45
CA LEU A 331 -18.13 -17.46 -13.89
C LEU A 331 -19.25 -16.67 -14.59
N GLY A 332 -19.19 -15.33 -14.53
CA GLY A 332 -20.17 -14.41 -15.07
C GLY A 332 -21.10 -13.82 -14.01
N GLU A 333 -21.77 -12.70 -14.33
CA GLU A 333 -22.74 -12.01 -13.45
C GLU A 333 -22.19 -11.64 -12.05
N GLY A 334 -20.89 -11.39 -11.96
CA GLY A 334 -20.20 -11.09 -10.70
C GLY A 334 -19.95 -12.29 -9.79
N TRP A 335 -20.10 -13.52 -10.31
CA TRP A 335 -19.68 -14.74 -9.64
C TRP A 335 -18.26 -15.11 -10.05
N PHE A 336 -17.48 -15.52 -9.07
CA PHE A 336 -16.12 -16.01 -9.26
C PHE A 336 -15.94 -17.37 -8.62
N VAL A 337 -15.03 -18.17 -9.18
CA VAL A 337 -14.58 -19.42 -8.58
C VAL A 337 -13.99 -19.08 -7.20
N ASN A 338 -14.64 -19.57 -6.15
CA ASN A 338 -14.24 -19.31 -4.78
C ASN A 338 -13.41 -20.48 -4.24
N VAL A 339 -12.12 -20.48 -4.57
CA VAL A 339 -11.13 -21.31 -3.89
C VAL A 339 -10.52 -20.50 -2.74
N ALA A 340 -10.21 -21.18 -1.62
CA ALA A 340 -9.69 -20.57 -0.40
C ALA A 340 -10.61 -19.48 0.20
N ASP A 341 -10.05 -18.51 0.93
CA ASP A 341 -10.85 -17.51 1.64
C ASP A 341 -11.36 -16.43 0.69
N GLY A 342 -12.68 -16.26 0.67
CA GLY A 342 -13.32 -15.22 -0.12
C GLY A 342 -14.82 -15.39 -0.17
N PRO A 343 -15.56 -14.32 -0.49
CA PRO A 343 -16.94 -14.44 -0.91
C PRO A 343 -17.02 -14.91 -2.37
N ALA A 344 -17.99 -15.77 -2.67
CA ALA A 344 -18.27 -16.18 -4.06
C ALA A 344 -18.72 -15.01 -4.97
N ARG A 345 -19.19 -13.93 -4.34
CA ARG A 345 -19.48 -12.64 -4.98
C ARG A 345 -18.67 -11.55 -4.26
N PRO A 346 -17.47 -11.22 -4.76
CA PRO A 346 -16.64 -10.17 -4.18
C PRO A 346 -17.31 -8.80 -4.35
N PRO A 347 -16.95 -7.82 -3.51
CA PRO A 347 -17.33 -6.43 -3.74
C PRO A 347 -16.96 -5.98 -5.15
N ALA A 348 -17.83 -5.18 -5.78
CA ALA A 348 -17.59 -4.66 -7.12
C ALA A 348 -16.37 -3.72 -7.18
N GLU A 349 -16.08 -3.06 -6.05
CA GLU A 349 -14.96 -2.15 -5.89
C GLU A 349 -13.66 -2.95 -5.71
N GLN A 350 -12.98 -3.20 -6.82
CA GLN A 350 -11.60 -3.68 -6.89
C GLN A 350 -10.76 -2.70 -7.70
N PRO A 351 -9.42 -2.68 -7.55
CA PRO A 351 -8.53 -1.80 -8.31
C PRO A 351 -8.35 -2.26 -9.77
N TRP A 352 -9.46 -2.33 -10.52
CA TRP A 352 -9.48 -2.72 -11.94
C TRP A 352 -8.68 -1.74 -12.81
N ASP A 353 -8.48 -0.51 -12.36
CA ASP A 353 -7.63 0.48 -13.03
C ASP A 353 -6.16 0.02 -13.12
N VAL A 354 -5.66 -0.73 -12.13
CA VAL A 354 -4.32 -1.33 -12.17
C VAL A 354 -4.22 -2.33 -13.31
N LEU A 355 -5.19 -3.24 -13.43
CA LEU A 355 -5.24 -4.21 -14.53
C LEU A 355 -5.35 -3.52 -15.87
N HIS A 356 -6.19 -2.49 -15.96
CA HIS A 356 -6.34 -1.74 -17.20
C HIS A 356 -5.02 -1.08 -17.64
N ARG A 357 -4.27 -0.45 -16.73
CA ARG A 357 -2.95 0.16 -17.07
C ARG A 357 -1.95 -0.90 -17.54
N TRP A 358 -1.82 -2.00 -16.82
CA TRP A 358 -0.91 -3.08 -17.18
C TRP A 358 -1.32 -3.78 -18.48
N ALA A 359 -2.61 -4.00 -18.69
CA ALA A 359 -3.13 -4.57 -19.93
C ALA A 359 -2.80 -3.71 -21.15
N ARG A 360 -2.87 -2.38 -21.02
CA ARG A 360 -2.43 -1.46 -22.09
C ARG A 360 -0.94 -1.57 -22.35
N ALA A 361 -0.12 -1.61 -21.30
CA ALA A 361 1.34 -1.73 -21.42
C ALA A 361 1.77 -3.05 -22.08
N LEU A 362 1.04 -4.15 -21.84
CA LEU A 362 1.32 -5.46 -22.42
C LEU A 362 0.59 -5.73 -23.74
N GLY A 363 -0.27 -4.82 -24.22
CA GLY A 363 -1.14 -5.07 -25.36
C GLY A 363 -2.16 -6.20 -25.13
N ALA A 364 -2.52 -6.50 -23.88
CA ALA A 364 -3.48 -7.52 -23.50
C ALA A 364 -4.92 -6.98 -23.60
N GLY A 365 -5.44 -6.91 -24.84
CA GLY A 365 -6.76 -6.32 -25.12
C GLY A 365 -7.93 -7.02 -24.40
N ASP A 366 -7.82 -8.32 -24.14
CA ASP A 366 -8.77 -9.11 -23.37
C ASP A 366 -8.87 -8.64 -21.91
N VAL A 367 -7.72 -8.47 -21.24
CA VAL A 367 -7.66 -7.98 -19.86
C VAL A 367 -8.14 -6.53 -19.77
N ALA A 368 -7.76 -5.69 -20.74
CA ALA A 368 -8.21 -4.30 -20.78
C ALA A 368 -9.73 -4.19 -20.91
N ALA A 369 -10.34 -5.04 -21.75
CA ALA A 369 -11.79 -5.09 -21.91
C ALA A 369 -12.50 -5.55 -20.62
N GLN A 370 -11.98 -6.58 -19.93
CA GLN A 370 -12.52 -7.01 -18.65
C GLN A 370 -12.44 -5.88 -17.60
N ALA A 371 -11.28 -5.26 -17.45
CA ALA A 371 -11.10 -4.17 -16.49
C ALA A 371 -12.04 -2.98 -16.77
N LEU A 372 -12.28 -2.65 -18.04
CA LEU A 372 -13.26 -1.63 -18.43
C LEU A 372 -14.71 -2.05 -18.12
N ALA A 373 -15.06 -3.32 -18.29
CA ALA A 373 -16.40 -3.83 -17.96
C ALA A 373 -16.71 -3.71 -16.45
N HIS A 374 -15.68 -3.83 -15.60
CA HIS A 374 -15.81 -3.68 -14.15
C HIS A 374 -15.62 -2.25 -13.62
N ARG A 375 -15.30 -1.29 -14.48
CA ARG A 375 -15.16 0.14 -14.11
C ARG A 375 -16.46 0.76 -13.56
N GLY A 376 -17.60 0.09 -13.76
CA GLY A 376 -18.92 0.60 -13.39
C GLY A 376 -19.29 1.87 -14.18
N SER A 377 -20.16 2.72 -13.60
CA SER A 377 -20.58 4.00 -14.18
C SER A 377 -19.76 5.21 -13.67
N GLY A 378 -18.60 4.98 -13.05
CA GLY A 378 -17.78 6.04 -12.45
C GLY A 378 -17.20 7.03 -13.46
N ALA A 379 -16.79 8.20 -12.98
CA ALA A 379 -16.15 9.25 -13.79
C ALA A 379 -14.85 8.75 -14.46
N SER A 380 -14.54 9.25 -15.67
CA SER A 380 -13.30 8.93 -16.39
C SER A 380 -12.07 9.28 -15.54
N PRO A 381 -11.09 8.38 -15.37
CA PRO A 381 -9.88 8.71 -14.63
C PRO A 381 -9.20 9.91 -15.29
N LEU A 382 -8.87 10.93 -14.48
CA LEU A 382 -8.14 12.12 -14.94
C LEU A 382 -6.71 11.80 -15.35
N VAL A 383 -6.13 10.77 -14.73
CA VAL A 383 -4.86 10.22 -15.16
C VAL A 383 -5.17 9.33 -16.34
N HIS A 384 -5.18 9.91 -17.53
CA HIS A 384 -4.89 9.13 -18.71
C HIS A 384 -3.50 8.52 -18.48
N PRO A 385 -3.33 7.19 -18.51
CA PRO A 385 -2.01 6.59 -18.59
C PRO A 385 -1.46 6.90 -19.99
N GLN A 386 -1.02 8.13 -20.18
CA GLN A 386 0.00 8.48 -21.15
C GLN A 386 1.32 8.45 -20.39
N LEU A 387 1.76 7.23 -20.08
CA LEU A 387 3.14 6.88 -19.78
C LEU A 387 3.43 5.62 -20.59
#